data_AF-I4F2A1-F1
#
_entry.id   AF-I4F2A1-F1
#
_cell.length_a   1.000
_cell.length_b   1.000
_cell.length_c   1.000
_cell.angle_alpha   90.00
_cell.angle_beta   90.00
_cell.angle_gamma   90.00
#
_symmetry.space_group_name_H-M   'P 1'
#
loop_
_entity.id
_entity.type
_entity.pdbx_description
1 polymer ?
#
loop_
_entity_poly.entity_id
_entity_poly.type
_entity_poly.pdbx_seq_one_letter_code
_entity_poly.pdbx_strand_id
1 'polypeptide(L)'
;MTARLTGWVEPAVAAAGYDLEELVVRPAGQRSVVRVVVDRDSGVSLDDVAELSRSLSELLDAQDEALGRSPYVLEVTSPGVDRPLTLPRHWRRNVGRLVTVTAGPDGRREELTARVLRVQDDGVVLAVEKGGTKKGQVRKAAGERTVGWAELGEARVQVEFTRPAGHRDAALVHVPDEDETDETDEIDDGEDDTDVDPEDMDDDEHDPAGVPVADASGGSGRPAPHRAPRDPRPRRGGSK
;
A
#
# COMPACT_ATOMS: atom_id res chain seq x y z
N MET A 1 -10.58 21.36 -5.94
CA MET A 1 -10.74 20.43 -4.80
C MET A 1 -9.38 20.00 -4.28
N THR A 2 -8.61 19.17 -5.00
CA THR A 2 -7.32 18.60 -4.54
C THR A 2 -6.31 19.66 -4.08
N ALA A 3 -6.06 20.71 -4.86
CA ALA A 3 -5.10 21.76 -4.48
C ALA A 3 -5.46 22.48 -3.17
N ARG A 4 -6.77 22.61 -2.86
CA ARG A 4 -7.24 23.23 -1.62
C ARG A 4 -7.03 22.30 -0.43
N LEU A 5 -7.36 21.00 -0.61
CA LEU A 5 -7.12 19.95 0.38
C LEU A 5 -5.63 19.80 0.70
N THR A 6 -4.77 19.80 -0.31
CA THR A 6 -3.32 19.77 -0.12
C THR A 6 -2.85 20.91 0.78
N GLY A 7 -3.37 22.13 0.60
CA GLY A 7 -3.03 23.27 1.45
C GLY A 7 -3.39 23.13 2.93
N TRP A 8 -4.27 22.19 3.31
CA TRP A 8 -4.61 21.90 4.70
C TRP A 8 -3.91 20.63 5.20
N VAL A 9 -3.90 19.58 4.38
CA VAL A 9 -3.37 18.27 4.75
C VAL A 9 -1.85 18.29 4.82
N GLU A 10 -1.16 18.92 3.86
CA GLU A 10 0.30 18.98 3.83
C GLU A 10 0.90 19.59 5.12
N PRO A 11 0.46 20.77 5.61
CA PRO A 11 1.02 21.31 6.85
C PRO A 11 0.67 20.46 8.08
N ALA A 12 -0.49 19.82 8.13
CA ALA A 12 -0.87 18.95 9.25
C ALA A 12 0.01 17.68 9.29
N VAL A 13 0.20 17.03 8.13
CA VAL A 13 1.08 15.87 7.96
C VAL A 13 2.53 16.22 8.33
N ALA A 14 3.01 17.39 7.87
CA ALA A 14 4.35 17.88 8.19
C ALA A 14 4.53 18.20 9.69
N ALA A 15 3.53 18.82 10.33
CA ALA A 15 3.55 19.10 11.76
C ALA A 15 3.59 17.83 12.63
N ALA A 16 2.97 16.75 12.14
CA ALA A 16 3.02 15.43 12.76
C ALA A 16 4.33 14.66 12.46
N GLY A 17 5.27 15.24 11.70
CA GLY A 17 6.57 14.64 11.41
C GLY A 17 6.58 13.65 10.23
N TYR A 18 5.58 13.73 9.35
CA TYR A 18 5.48 12.90 8.15
C TYR A 18 5.66 13.72 6.88
N ASP A 19 6.05 13.06 5.80
CA ASP A 19 6.02 13.61 4.44
C ASP A 19 4.70 13.23 3.76
N LEU A 20 4.04 14.20 3.14
CA LEU A 20 2.92 13.94 2.25
C LEU A 20 3.44 13.44 0.89
N GLU A 21 3.26 12.15 0.62
CA GLU A 21 3.75 11.53 -0.62
C GLU A 21 2.73 11.59 -1.76
N GLU A 22 1.44 11.53 -1.44
CA GLU A 22 0.38 11.65 -2.44
C GLU A 22 -0.95 12.05 -1.77
N LEU A 23 -1.70 12.95 -2.42
CA LEU A 23 -3.09 13.25 -2.06
C LEU A 23 -3.96 13.15 -3.30
N VAL A 24 -4.94 12.24 -3.24
CA VAL A 24 -5.83 11.97 -4.36
C VAL A 24 -7.28 12.00 -3.88
N VAL A 25 -8.12 12.71 -4.63
CA VAL A 25 -9.57 12.66 -4.45
C VAL A 25 -10.18 11.97 -5.65
N ARG A 26 -10.98 10.93 -5.41
CA ARG A 26 -11.73 10.21 -6.44
C ARG A 26 -13.24 10.24 -6.12
N PRO A 27 -14.11 10.43 -7.11
CA PRO A 27 -15.54 10.23 -6.90
C PRO A 27 -15.84 8.74 -6.71
N ALA A 28 -16.77 8.42 -5.81
CA ALA A 28 -17.23 7.06 -5.49
C ALA A 28 -18.74 7.06 -5.23
N GLY A 29 -19.53 7.04 -6.31
CA GLY A 29 -21.00 7.13 -6.21
C GLY A 29 -21.43 8.47 -5.61
N GLN A 30 -22.18 8.43 -4.50
CA GLN A 30 -22.67 9.61 -3.77
C GLN A 30 -21.65 10.18 -2.76
N ARG A 31 -20.46 9.59 -2.67
CA ARG A 31 -19.38 10.04 -1.78
C ARG A 31 -18.09 10.24 -2.55
N SER A 32 -17.08 10.80 -1.91
CA SER A 32 -15.71 10.84 -2.43
C SER A 32 -14.78 9.96 -1.61
N VAL A 33 -13.67 9.52 -2.20
CA VAL A 33 -12.56 8.89 -1.49
C VAL A 33 -11.40 9.87 -1.51
N VAL A 34 -10.93 10.25 -0.32
CA VAL A 34 -9.74 11.07 -0.10
C VAL A 34 -8.64 10.14 0.37
N ARG A 35 -7.71 9.82 -0.54
CA ARG A 35 -6.56 8.98 -0.26
C ARG A 35 -5.34 9.84 0.03
N VAL A 36 -4.76 9.66 1.20
CA VAL A 36 -3.57 10.33 1.69
C VAL A 36 -2.49 9.27 1.89
N VAL A 37 -1.40 9.40 1.13
CA VAL A 37 -0.22 8.55 1.28
C VAL A 37 0.82 9.34 2.05
N VAL A 38 1.24 8.82 3.20
CA VAL A 38 2.22 9.47 4.07
C VAL A 38 3.41 8.55 4.30
N ASP A 39 4.55 9.13 4.57
CA ASP A 39 5.76 8.36 4.86
C ASP A 39 6.70 9.13 5.79
N ARG A 40 7.66 8.45 6.41
CA ARG A 40 8.71 9.07 7.23
C ARG A 40 9.97 8.22 7.19
N ASP A 41 11.12 8.82 7.54
CA ASP A 41 12.41 8.14 7.37
C ASP A 41 12.58 6.89 8.25
N SER A 42 11.87 6.81 9.38
CA SER A 42 11.79 5.63 10.25
C SER A 42 10.75 4.59 9.82
N GLY A 43 10.02 4.83 8.72
CA GLY A 43 8.85 4.05 8.32
C GLY A 43 7.59 4.38 9.13
N VAL A 44 6.43 3.96 8.65
CA VAL A 44 5.12 4.26 9.25
C VAL A 44 4.50 2.96 9.78
N SER A 45 4.19 2.92 11.08
CA SER A 45 3.50 1.81 11.75
C SER A 45 1.98 1.88 11.53
N LEU A 46 1.25 0.85 11.96
CA LEU A 46 -0.21 0.87 11.89
C LEU A 46 -0.81 1.88 12.88
N ASP A 47 -0.19 2.04 14.05
CA ASP A 47 -0.64 3.00 15.07
C ASP A 47 -0.43 4.44 14.60
N ASP A 48 0.71 4.71 13.93
CA ASP A 48 0.97 6.00 13.29
C ASP A 48 -0.12 6.35 12.27
N VAL A 49 -0.51 5.37 11.43
CA VAL A 49 -1.59 5.56 10.45
C VAL A 49 -2.92 5.83 11.15
N ALA A 50 -3.22 5.11 12.23
CA ALA A 50 -4.47 5.28 12.97
C ALA A 50 -4.57 6.66 13.63
N GLU A 51 -3.49 7.12 14.28
CA GLU A 51 -3.41 8.45 14.88
C GLU A 51 -3.54 9.55 13.83
N LEU A 52 -2.78 9.45 12.73
CA LEU A 52 -2.82 10.44 11.67
C LEU A 52 -4.19 10.46 10.97
N SER A 53 -4.83 9.31 10.81
CA SER A 53 -6.19 9.22 10.26
C SER A 53 -7.21 9.98 11.10
N ARG A 54 -7.16 9.85 12.43
CA ARG A 54 -8.02 10.61 13.35
C ARG A 54 -7.79 12.12 13.22
N SER A 55 -6.53 12.54 13.30
CA SER A 55 -6.16 13.96 13.20
C SER A 55 -6.58 14.58 11.86
N LEU A 56 -6.38 13.87 10.76
CA LEU A 56 -6.78 14.34 9.44
C LEU A 56 -8.30 14.35 9.25
N SER A 57 -9.04 13.40 9.84
CA SER A 57 -10.51 13.42 9.83
C SER A 57 -11.04 14.67 10.53
N GLU A 58 -10.56 14.96 11.75
CA GLU A 58 -10.97 16.14 12.52
C GLU A 58 -10.67 17.45 11.76
N LEU A 59 -9.48 17.53 11.15
CA LEU A 59 -9.09 18.66 10.33
C LEU A 59 -10.04 18.85 9.14
N LEU A 60 -10.36 17.78 8.42
CA LEU A 60 -11.22 17.85 7.24
C LEU A 60 -12.67 18.14 7.62
N ASP A 61 -13.17 17.58 8.71
CA ASP A 61 -14.51 17.83 9.24
C ASP A 61 -14.68 19.30 9.67
N ALA A 62 -13.64 19.91 10.27
CA ALA A 62 -13.62 21.34 10.55
C ALA A 62 -13.67 22.23 9.29
N GLN A 63 -13.31 21.68 8.12
CA GLN A 63 -13.36 22.36 6.83
C GLN A 63 -14.56 21.90 5.96
N ASP A 64 -15.52 21.15 6.51
CA ASP A 64 -16.60 20.51 5.74
C ASP A 64 -17.44 21.50 4.91
N GLU A 65 -17.71 22.69 5.46
CA GLU A 65 -18.41 23.75 4.72
C GLU A 65 -17.65 24.20 3.47
N ALA A 66 -16.32 24.22 3.54
CA ALA A 66 -15.45 24.58 2.43
C ALA A 66 -15.27 23.44 1.41
N LEU A 67 -15.60 22.20 1.81
CA LEU A 67 -15.61 20.99 0.97
C LEU A 67 -16.97 20.73 0.30
N GLY A 68 -17.98 21.55 0.59
CA GLY A 68 -19.30 21.44 -0.01
C GLY A 68 -20.19 20.37 0.63
N ARG A 69 -19.88 19.95 1.86
CA ARG A 69 -20.69 19.03 2.69
C ARG A 69 -21.00 17.67 2.03
N SER A 70 -20.16 17.24 1.10
CA SER A 70 -20.31 15.93 0.46
C SER A 70 -19.66 14.86 1.35
N PRO A 71 -20.35 13.73 1.62
CA PRO A 71 -19.75 12.62 2.35
C PRO A 71 -18.44 12.16 1.70
N TYR A 72 -17.47 11.76 2.51
CA TYR A 72 -16.20 11.22 2.04
C TYR A 72 -15.75 10.01 2.86
N VAL A 73 -14.82 9.23 2.30
CA VAL A 73 -14.07 8.17 2.97
C VAL A 73 -12.61 8.60 2.96
N LEU A 74 -12.00 8.69 4.13
CA LEU A 74 -10.57 8.95 4.28
C LEU A 74 -9.81 7.62 4.27
N GLU A 75 -8.82 7.52 3.39
CA GLU A 75 -7.86 6.42 3.34
C GLU A 75 -6.47 6.96 3.63
N VAL A 76 -5.89 6.60 4.77
CA VAL A 76 -4.49 6.93 5.11
C VAL A 76 -3.65 5.67 4.98
N THR A 77 -2.53 5.76 4.27
CA THR A 77 -1.67 4.60 4.01
C THR A 77 -0.21 5.00 3.82
N SER A 78 0.71 4.05 3.96
CA SER A 78 2.10 4.21 3.58
C SER A 78 2.32 3.89 2.09
N PRO A 79 3.44 4.30 1.48
CA PRO A 79 3.71 4.01 0.08
C PRO A 79 3.95 2.51 -0.12
N GLY A 80 3.34 1.94 -1.16
CA GLY A 80 3.65 0.58 -1.59
C GLY A 80 5.08 0.45 -2.15
N VAL A 81 5.60 -0.78 -2.19
CA VAL A 81 6.99 -1.10 -2.57
C VAL A 81 7.34 -0.87 -4.04
N ASP A 82 6.35 -0.70 -4.92
CA ASP A 82 6.55 -0.56 -6.37
C ASP A 82 6.70 0.91 -6.82
N ARG A 83 6.73 1.86 -5.87
CA ARG A 83 6.82 3.29 -6.18
C ARG A 83 8.20 3.65 -6.73
N PRO A 84 8.29 4.51 -7.77
CA PRO A 84 9.57 4.96 -8.27
C PRO A 84 10.30 5.88 -7.28
N LEU A 85 11.63 5.73 -7.21
CA LEU A 85 12.50 6.57 -6.38
C LEU A 85 12.85 7.87 -7.12
N THR A 86 11.97 8.87 -7.02
CA THR A 86 12.14 10.16 -7.71
C THR A 86 12.81 11.26 -6.87
N LEU A 87 12.61 11.26 -5.54
CA LEU A 87 13.10 12.32 -4.65
C LEU A 87 14.24 11.82 -3.74
N PRO A 88 15.18 12.68 -3.30
CA PRO A 88 16.27 12.28 -2.41
C PRO A 88 15.82 11.55 -1.14
N ARG A 89 14.67 11.91 -0.57
CA ARG A 89 14.10 11.21 0.59
C ARG A 89 13.70 9.77 0.29
N HIS A 90 13.22 9.46 -0.92
CA HIS A 90 12.91 8.09 -1.31
C HIS A 90 14.19 7.24 -1.29
N TRP A 91 15.31 7.79 -1.75
CA TRP A 91 16.60 7.11 -1.71
C TRP A 91 17.11 6.92 -0.28
N ARG A 92 16.93 7.91 0.60
CA ARG A 92 17.35 7.84 2.01
C ARG A 92 16.67 6.68 2.75
N ARG A 93 15.36 6.52 2.56
CA ARG A 93 14.57 5.43 3.17
C ARG A 93 14.94 4.05 2.68
N ASN A 94 15.39 3.95 1.43
CA ASN A 94 15.71 2.68 0.80
C ASN A 94 17.20 2.32 0.93
N VAL A 95 17.96 3.00 1.79
CA VAL A 95 19.32 2.58 2.17
C VAL A 95 19.29 1.14 2.67
N GLY A 96 20.22 0.34 2.15
CA GLY A 96 20.31 -1.10 2.39
C GLY A 96 19.41 -1.94 1.47
N ARG A 97 18.45 -1.38 0.74
CA ARG A 97 17.57 -2.15 -0.16
C ARG A 97 18.14 -2.26 -1.58
N LEU A 98 17.77 -3.33 -2.28
CA LEU A 98 18.13 -3.56 -3.67
C LEU A 98 17.20 -2.78 -4.60
N VAL A 99 17.74 -2.08 -5.59
CA VAL A 99 16.98 -1.29 -6.56
C VAL A 99 17.34 -1.68 -7.98
N THR A 100 16.38 -1.61 -8.90
CA THR A 100 16.65 -1.46 -10.33
C THR A 100 16.61 0.02 -10.65
N VAL A 101 17.68 0.57 -11.21
CA VAL A 101 17.76 1.97 -11.59
C VAL A 101 18.41 2.13 -12.96
N THR A 102 17.94 3.07 -13.76
CA THR A 102 18.65 3.54 -14.94
C THR A 102 19.59 4.69 -14.55
N ALA A 103 20.88 4.58 -14.88
CA ALA A 103 21.88 5.57 -14.47
C ALA A 103 22.88 5.87 -15.60
N GLY A 104 23.32 7.13 -15.68
CA GLY A 104 24.34 7.60 -16.61
C GLY A 104 24.01 8.96 -17.22
N PRO A 105 24.89 9.50 -18.08
CA PRO A 105 24.62 10.76 -18.76
C PRO A 105 23.40 10.64 -19.67
N ASP A 106 22.74 11.76 -19.91
CA ASP A 106 21.51 11.80 -20.69
C ASP A 106 21.71 11.18 -22.10
N GLY A 107 20.75 10.37 -22.54
CA GLY A 107 20.85 9.59 -23.78
C GLY A 107 21.79 8.37 -23.76
N ARG A 108 22.52 8.10 -22.66
CA ARG A 108 23.36 6.90 -22.47
C ARG A 108 23.16 6.24 -21.10
N ARG A 109 21.96 6.33 -20.54
CA ARG A 109 21.61 5.64 -19.29
C ARG A 109 21.57 4.13 -19.53
N GLU A 110 22.14 3.37 -18.60
CA GLU A 110 22.06 1.91 -18.57
C GLU A 110 21.23 1.48 -17.36
N GLU A 111 20.46 0.40 -17.51
CA GLU A 111 19.78 -0.23 -16.38
C GLU A 111 20.80 -1.01 -15.55
N LEU A 112 20.81 -0.79 -14.24
CA LEU A 112 21.63 -1.51 -13.29
C LEU A 112 20.81 -1.93 -12.08
N THR A 113 21.13 -3.12 -11.57
CA THR A 113 20.69 -3.55 -10.24
C THR A 113 21.76 -3.16 -9.25
N ALA A 114 21.40 -2.47 -8.18
CA ALA A 114 22.34 -2.08 -7.14
C ALA A 114 21.69 -1.99 -5.76
N ARG A 115 22.48 -2.18 -4.70
CA ARG A 115 22.05 -1.89 -3.34
C ARG A 115 22.35 -0.45 -2.99
N VAL A 116 21.38 0.28 -2.42
CA VAL A 116 21.60 1.66 -1.97
C VAL A 116 22.48 1.62 -0.73
N LEU A 117 23.65 2.27 -0.75
CA LEU A 117 24.56 2.28 0.39
C LEU A 117 24.36 3.51 1.28
N ARG A 118 24.27 4.68 0.67
CA ARG A 118 24.10 5.97 1.35
C ARG A 118 23.64 7.03 0.35
N VAL A 119 22.97 8.06 0.86
CA VAL A 119 22.60 9.26 0.10
C VAL A 119 23.53 10.42 0.48
N GLN A 120 23.87 11.23 -0.51
CA GLN A 120 24.68 12.44 -0.38
C GLN A 120 23.86 13.64 -0.88
N ASP A 121 24.35 14.87 -0.68
CA ASP A 121 23.62 16.07 -1.10
C ASP A 121 23.46 16.16 -2.62
N ASP A 122 24.43 15.67 -3.39
CA ASP A 122 24.50 15.74 -4.84
C ASP A 122 24.17 14.41 -5.56
N GLY A 123 23.90 13.34 -4.82
CA GLY A 123 23.56 12.05 -5.41
C GLY A 123 23.42 10.88 -4.44
N VAL A 124 23.62 9.68 -4.96
CA VAL A 124 23.50 8.43 -4.21
C VAL A 124 24.68 7.51 -4.49
N VAL A 125 25.15 6.80 -3.47
CA VAL A 125 26.19 5.77 -3.62
C VAL A 125 25.53 4.40 -3.66
N LEU A 126 25.82 3.66 -4.72
CA LEU A 126 25.21 2.38 -5.06
C LEU A 126 26.26 1.28 -5.13
N ALA A 127 26.01 0.13 -4.49
CA ALA A 127 26.77 -1.09 -4.73
C ALA A 127 26.18 -1.81 -5.95
N VAL A 128 26.82 -1.63 -7.12
CA VAL A 128 26.33 -2.22 -8.37
C VAL A 128 26.56 -3.72 -8.35
N GLU A 129 25.54 -4.50 -8.69
CA GLU A 129 25.66 -5.94 -8.86
C GLU A 129 25.95 -6.26 -10.33
N LYS A 130 26.97 -7.09 -10.60
CA LYS A 130 27.20 -7.66 -11.95
C LYS A 130 26.87 -9.16 -11.93
N GLY A 131 26.14 -9.59 -12.96
CA GLY A 131 25.83 -11.00 -13.20
C GLY A 131 24.55 -11.45 -12.50
N GLY A 132 23.81 -12.36 -13.16
CA GLY A 132 22.53 -12.88 -12.69
C GLY A 132 21.35 -12.73 -13.67
N THR A 133 21.58 -12.85 -14.99
CA THR A 133 20.49 -12.94 -15.99
C THR A 133 19.81 -14.31 -16.02
N LYS A 134 20.29 -15.29 -15.23
CA LYS A 134 19.71 -16.63 -15.10
C LYS A 134 19.29 -16.90 -13.65
N LYS A 135 18.10 -17.49 -13.50
CA LYS A 135 17.50 -17.90 -12.22
C LYS A 135 18.49 -18.79 -11.45
N GLY A 136 18.98 -18.33 -10.30
CA GLY A 136 19.87 -19.09 -9.41
C GLY A 136 21.35 -18.70 -9.38
N GLN A 137 21.79 -17.68 -10.14
CA GLN A 137 23.17 -17.19 -10.04
C GLN A 137 23.32 -16.15 -8.93
N VAL A 138 24.29 -16.36 -8.03
CA VAL A 138 24.62 -15.40 -6.96
C VAL A 138 25.14 -14.11 -7.60
N ARG A 139 24.43 -13.01 -7.37
CA ARG A 139 24.85 -11.67 -7.78
C ARG A 139 26.06 -11.27 -6.93
N LYS A 140 27.18 -10.89 -7.57
CA LYS A 140 28.37 -10.39 -6.86
C LYS A 140 28.43 -8.86 -6.98
N ALA A 141 28.81 -8.21 -5.89
CA ALA A 141 29.10 -6.78 -5.89
C ALA A 141 30.25 -6.49 -6.86
N ALA A 142 29.96 -5.67 -7.87
CA ALA A 142 30.89 -5.26 -8.92
C ALA A 142 31.70 -4.01 -8.54
N GLY A 143 31.31 -3.32 -7.47
CA GLY A 143 31.94 -2.11 -6.96
C GLY A 143 30.92 -1.06 -6.48
N GLU A 144 31.40 -0.04 -5.77
CA GLU A 144 30.62 1.15 -5.45
C GLU A 144 30.62 2.12 -6.64
N ARG A 145 29.47 2.74 -6.92
CA ARG A 145 29.29 3.79 -7.91
C ARG A 145 28.52 4.94 -7.29
N THR A 146 29.09 6.13 -7.31
CA THR A 146 28.36 7.36 -7.01
C THR A 146 27.65 7.83 -8.28
N VAL A 147 26.35 8.14 -8.18
CA VAL A 147 25.53 8.65 -9.28
C VAL A 147 24.90 9.96 -8.84
N GLY A 148 25.13 11.03 -9.59
CA GLY A 148 24.53 12.34 -9.31
C GLY A 148 23.03 12.36 -9.63
N TRP A 149 22.26 13.23 -8.98
CA TRP A 149 20.80 13.30 -9.17
C TRP A 149 20.38 13.46 -10.64
N ALA A 150 21.14 14.20 -11.45
CA ALA A 150 20.85 14.42 -12.87
C ALA A 150 21.10 13.19 -13.76
N GLU A 151 21.95 12.26 -13.30
CA GLU A 151 22.30 11.05 -14.02
C GLU A 151 21.34 9.88 -13.70
N LEU A 152 20.54 10.00 -12.64
CA LEU A 152 19.51 9.03 -12.30
C LEU A 152 18.31 9.17 -13.25
N GLY A 153 17.78 8.04 -13.71
CA GLY A 153 16.51 7.92 -14.40
C GLY A 153 15.48 7.18 -13.55
N GLU A 154 14.64 6.37 -14.19
CA GLU A 154 13.68 5.52 -13.48
C GLU A 154 14.40 4.58 -12.52
N ALA A 155 13.90 4.53 -11.29
CA ALA A 155 14.40 3.67 -10.22
C ALA A 155 13.23 3.04 -9.46
N ARG A 156 13.29 1.75 -9.16
CA ARG A 156 12.29 1.00 -8.37
C ARG A 156 12.98 0.05 -7.40
N VAL A 157 12.35 -0.21 -6.26
CA VAL A 157 12.90 -1.14 -5.26
C VAL A 157 12.56 -2.58 -5.65
N GLN A 158 13.53 -3.49 -5.55
CA GLN A 158 13.30 -4.93 -5.70
C GLN A 158 12.86 -5.53 -4.37
N VAL A 159 11.81 -6.36 -4.42
CA VAL A 159 11.39 -7.16 -3.26
C VAL A 159 12.32 -8.35 -3.11
N GLU A 160 13.11 -8.35 -2.05
CA GLU A 160 13.95 -9.48 -1.67
C GLU A 160 13.20 -10.33 -0.63
N PHE A 161 12.84 -11.57 -0.99
CA PHE A 161 12.25 -12.52 -0.03
C PHE A 161 13.30 -13.20 0.86
N THR A 162 14.58 -13.02 0.55
CA THR A 162 15.69 -13.51 1.36
C THR A 162 16.04 -12.42 2.36
N ARG A 163 15.93 -12.70 3.67
CA ARG A 163 16.39 -11.77 4.72
C ARG A 163 17.92 -11.74 4.76
N PRO A 164 18.61 -10.65 4.37
CA PRO A 164 19.93 -10.41 4.91
C PRO A 164 19.80 -10.07 6.40
N ALA A 165 20.65 -10.68 7.23
CA ALA A 165 20.70 -10.37 8.65
C ALA A 165 21.01 -8.87 8.84
N GLY A 166 20.07 -8.11 9.41
CA GLY A 166 20.26 -6.70 9.77
C GLY A 166 19.23 -5.71 9.19
N HIS A 167 18.39 -6.10 8.22
CA HIS A 167 17.25 -5.26 7.82
C HIS A 167 16.06 -5.59 8.72
N ARG A 168 15.93 -4.84 9.83
CA ARG A 168 14.67 -4.84 10.58
C ARG A 168 13.66 -4.09 9.75
N ASP A 169 12.75 -4.82 9.13
CA ASP A 169 11.49 -4.25 8.64
C ASP A 169 10.81 -3.62 9.86
N ALA A 170 10.85 -2.29 9.98
CA ALA A 170 10.26 -1.59 11.13
C ALA A 170 8.74 -1.83 11.24
N ALA A 171 8.12 -2.37 10.19
CA ALA A 171 6.72 -2.78 10.15
C ALA A 171 6.38 -4.07 10.93
N LEU A 172 7.37 -4.79 11.47
CA LEU A 172 7.15 -6.06 12.19
C LEU A 172 7.68 -6.09 13.62
N VAL A 173 8.11 -4.95 14.17
CA VAL A 173 8.49 -4.89 15.59
C VAL A 173 7.23 -4.58 16.40
N HIS A 174 6.41 -5.61 16.64
CA HIS A 174 5.61 -5.62 17.86
C HIS A 174 6.61 -5.81 19.00
N VAL A 175 6.94 -4.72 19.69
CA VAL A 175 7.48 -4.83 21.04
C VAL A 175 6.24 -5.20 21.86
N PRO A 176 6.09 -6.44 22.37
CA PRO A 176 5.08 -6.67 23.38
C PRO A 176 5.39 -5.69 24.52
N ASP A 177 4.40 -4.91 24.94
CA ASP A 177 4.50 -4.15 26.18
C ASP A 177 4.78 -5.16 27.29
N GLU A 178 6.04 -5.23 27.74
CA GLU A 178 6.43 -5.94 28.95
C GLU A 178 6.04 -5.04 30.13
N ASP A 179 4.75 -4.89 30.40
CA ASP A 179 4.18 -4.39 31.66
C ASP A 179 2.65 -4.58 31.66
N GLU A 180 2.19 -5.84 31.61
CA GLU A 180 0.98 -6.21 32.35
C GLU A 180 1.33 -7.42 33.20
N THR A 181 1.65 -7.13 34.46
CA THR A 181 1.70 -8.12 35.52
C THR A 181 0.36 -8.82 35.60
N ASP A 182 0.43 -10.13 35.45
CA ASP A 182 -0.55 -11.14 35.82
C ASP A 182 -1.08 -10.87 37.24
N GLU A 183 -2.21 -10.18 37.34
CA GLU A 183 -3.13 -10.30 38.48
C GLU A 183 -4.43 -10.89 37.92
N THR A 184 -4.46 -12.22 37.90
CA THR A 184 -5.70 -12.99 37.89
C THR A 184 -6.41 -12.75 39.22
N ASP A 185 -7.10 -11.62 39.33
CA ASP A 185 -8.03 -11.39 40.43
C ASP A 185 -9.27 -12.28 40.24
N GLU A 186 -9.50 -13.03 41.30
CA GLU A 186 -10.50 -14.07 41.48
C GLU A 186 -11.90 -13.63 41.02
N ILE A 187 -12.52 -14.45 40.18
CA ILE A 187 -13.95 -14.36 39.89
C ILE A 187 -14.67 -14.68 41.21
N ASP A 188 -15.23 -13.65 41.84
CA ASP A 188 -16.17 -13.78 42.96
C ASP A 188 -17.48 -14.35 42.42
N ASP A 189 -17.69 -15.64 42.67
CA ASP A 189 -18.92 -16.38 42.37
C ASP A 189 -20.04 -15.90 43.30
N GLY A 190 -20.57 -14.71 43.02
CA GLY A 190 -21.79 -14.21 43.63
C GLY A 190 -23.01 -14.96 43.10
N GLU A 191 -23.51 -15.90 43.89
CA GLU A 191 -24.81 -16.55 43.73
C GLU A 191 -25.92 -15.48 43.67
N ASP A 192 -26.55 -15.30 42.50
CA ASP A 192 -27.83 -14.57 42.39
C ASP A 192 -28.95 -15.59 42.12
N ASP A 193 -29.64 -15.94 43.20
CA ASP A 193 -30.93 -16.63 43.21
C ASP A 193 -31.96 -15.75 42.49
N THR A 194 -32.25 -16.07 41.23
CA THR A 194 -33.55 -15.72 40.65
C THR A 194 -34.32 -17.01 40.41
N ASP A 195 -35.15 -17.34 41.39
CA ASP A 195 -36.30 -18.23 41.28
C ASP A 195 -37.19 -17.77 40.11
N VAL A 196 -37.07 -18.43 38.96
CA VAL A 196 -38.07 -18.37 37.90
C VAL A 196 -38.85 -19.67 37.96
N ASP A 197 -40.00 -19.57 38.63
CA ASP A 197 -41.05 -20.58 38.77
C ASP A 197 -41.50 -21.08 37.38
N PRO A 198 -41.36 -22.38 37.04
CA PRO A 198 -41.64 -22.88 35.71
C PRO A 198 -42.98 -23.63 35.67
N GLU A 199 -44.10 -22.99 36.00
CA GLU A 199 -45.43 -23.50 35.64
C GLU A 199 -46.34 -22.34 35.24
N ASP A 200 -46.47 -22.12 33.93
CA ASP A 200 -47.77 -21.99 33.26
C ASP A 200 -47.62 -21.63 31.77
N MET A 201 -48.54 -22.17 30.99
CA MET A 201 -48.90 -21.84 29.59
C MET A 201 -48.26 -22.71 28.49
N ASP A 202 -48.69 -23.96 28.49
CA ASP A 202 -49.63 -24.53 27.51
C ASP A 202 -49.49 -24.14 26.02
N ASP A 203 -49.29 -25.20 25.23
CA ASP A 203 -49.95 -25.52 23.96
C ASP A 203 -50.26 -24.39 22.97
N ASP A 204 -49.53 -24.39 21.85
CA ASP A 204 -50.25 -24.48 20.57
C ASP A 204 -49.42 -25.22 19.51
N GLU A 205 -49.98 -26.37 19.16
CA GLU A 205 -49.54 -27.32 18.16
C GLU A 205 -49.91 -26.82 16.76
N HIS A 206 -48.91 -26.73 15.86
CA HIS A 206 -49.19 -26.87 14.43
C HIS A 206 -48.13 -27.69 13.69
N ASP A 207 -48.58 -28.89 13.32
CA ASP A 207 -47.91 -29.95 12.58
C ASP A 207 -47.54 -29.51 11.13
N PRO A 208 -46.50 -30.13 10.51
CA PRO A 208 -45.93 -29.71 9.25
C PRO A 208 -46.38 -30.58 8.06
N ALA A 209 -46.65 -29.93 6.93
CA ALA A 209 -46.64 -30.55 5.60
C ALA A 209 -46.22 -29.47 4.59
N GLY A 210 -45.21 -29.59 3.73
CA GLY A 210 -44.60 -30.77 3.15
C GLY A 210 -45.20 -31.03 1.76
N VAL A 211 -44.78 -30.31 0.71
CA VAL A 211 -44.73 -30.85 -0.68
C VAL A 211 -43.67 -30.08 -1.51
N PRO A 212 -42.77 -30.79 -2.23
CA PRO A 212 -41.83 -30.23 -3.20
C PRO A 212 -42.40 -30.27 -4.63
N VAL A 213 -41.89 -29.42 -5.52
CA VAL A 213 -41.96 -29.65 -6.98
C VAL A 213 -40.71 -29.12 -7.67
N ALA A 214 -39.99 -30.05 -8.30
CA ALA A 214 -38.97 -29.82 -9.31
C ALA A 214 -39.63 -29.69 -10.69
N ASP A 215 -38.97 -29.00 -11.64
CA ASP A 215 -38.55 -29.48 -12.98
C ASP A 215 -37.94 -28.27 -13.75
N ALA A 216 -36.62 -28.22 -13.86
CA ALA A 216 -35.83 -28.43 -15.07
C ALA A 216 -35.97 -27.40 -16.21
N SER A 217 -34.79 -27.01 -16.72
CA SER A 217 -34.36 -27.20 -18.12
C SER A 217 -33.71 -25.97 -18.76
N GLY A 218 -32.51 -26.20 -19.29
CA GLY A 218 -31.90 -25.45 -20.40
C GLY A 218 -31.06 -24.24 -19.95
N GLY A 219 -29.80 -24.07 -20.34
CA GLY A 219 -29.00 -24.76 -21.33
C GLY A 219 -27.71 -23.96 -21.56
N SER A 220 -26.59 -24.69 -21.51
CA SER A 220 -25.30 -24.45 -22.18
C SER A 220 -25.20 -23.24 -23.14
N GLY A 221 -24.19 -22.39 -22.97
CA GLY A 221 -23.73 -21.50 -24.05
C GLY A 221 -22.65 -20.47 -23.69
N ARG A 222 -21.39 -20.90 -23.60
CA ARG A 222 -20.19 -20.04 -23.74
C ARG A 222 -19.18 -20.79 -24.63
N PRO A 223 -18.22 -20.14 -25.28
CA PRO A 223 -18.28 -18.94 -26.13
C PRO A 223 -17.55 -19.18 -27.48
N ALA A 224 -17.61 -18.24 -28.44
CA ALA A 224 -16.68 -18.23 -29.57
C ALA A 224 -16.16 -16.79 -29.85
N PRO A 225 -14.84 -16.61 -30.08
CA PRO A 225 -14.24 -15.29 -30.29
C PRO A 225 -14.32 -14.84 -31.76
N HIS A 226 -14.89 -13.66 -32.00
CA HIS A 226 -14.88 -13.06 -33.35
C HIS A 226 -13.64 -12.21 -33.58
N ARG A 227 -12.72 -12.85 -34.30
CA ARG A 227 -11.57 -12.40 -35.09
C ARG A 227 -11.53 -10.91 -35.50
N ALA A 228 -10.37 -10.28 -35.24
CA ALA A 228 -9.97 -8.98 -35.78
C ALA A 228 -9.80 -8.98 -37.31
N PRO A 229 -10.11 -7.88 -38.01
CA PRO A 229 -9.75 -7.70 -39.41
C PRO A 229 -8.24 -7.44 -39.55
N ARG A 230 -7.60 -8.19 -40.46
CA ARG A 230 -6.23 -7.99 -40.94
C ARG A 230 -6.22 -6.79 -41.88
N ASP A 231 -5.38 -5.80 -41.57
CA ASP A 231 -5.08 -4.71 -42.48
C ASP A 231 -4.02 -5.14 -43.51
N PRO A 232 -4.28 -5.07 -44.83
CA PRO A 232 -3.32 -5.46 -45.86
C PRO A 232 -2.21 -4.42 -46.05
N ARG A 233 -0.95 -4.87 -46.00
CA ARG A 233 0.20 -4.10 -46.52
C ARG A 233 0.09 -3.87 -48.04
N PRO A 234 0.41 -2.66 -48.54
CA PRO A 234 1.04 -2.49 -49.85
C PRO A 234 2.49 -2.02 -49.67
N ARG A 235 3.47 -2.86 -50.00
CA ARG A 235 4.25 -2.88 -51.27
C ARG A 235 5.10 -1.64 -51.55
N ARG A 236 6.38 -1.76 -51.20
CA ARG A 236 7.56 -1.66 -52.09
C ARG A 236 7.44 -0.67 -53.27
N GLY A 237 7.95 0.55 -53.07
CA GLY A 237 8.71 1.30 -54.08
C GLY A 237 10.10 1.50 -53.49
N GLY A 238 11.22 1.40 -54.20
CA GLY A 238 11.47 1.62 -55.61
C GLY A 238 12.78 2.40 -55.64
N SER A 239 13.79 1.81 -56.27
CA SER A 239 15.17 2.27 -56.34
C SER A 239 15.31 3.67 -56.95
N LYS A 240 16.16 4.52 -56.37
CA LYS A 240 17.39 5.05 -56.99
C LYS A 240 18.19 5.86 -55.97
#